data_AF-A0A7W0YIV3-F1
#
_entry.id   AF-A0A7W0YIV3-F1
#
_cell.length_a   1.000
_cell.length_b   1.000
_cell.length_c   1.000
_cell.angle_alpha   90.00
_cell.angle_beta   90.00
_cell.angle_gamma   90.00
#
_symmetry.space_group_name_H-M   'P 1'
#
loop_
_entity.id
_entity.type
_entity.pdbx_description
1 polymer ?
#
loop_
_entity_poly.entity_id
_entity_poly.type
_entity_poly.pdbx_seq_one_letter_code
_entity_poly.pdbx_strand_id
1 'polypeptide(L)' 'RVADRHEATVYQVALAWLLARSPAMLVIPGTSSVGHLEENVAAAELALSDEDLSELNAAAG' A
#
# COMPACT_ATOMS: atom_id res chain seq x y z
N ARG A 1 7.90 10.16 -0.45
CA ARG A 1 8.02 10.39 1.01
C ARG A 1 7.67 9.13 1.77
N VAL A 2 6.40 8.73 1.87
CA VAL A 2 6.02 7.46 2.52
C VAL A 2 6.68 6.25 1.85
N ALA A 3 6.60 6.14 0.53
CA ALA A 3 7.27 5.08 -0.26
C ALA A 3 8.76 4.95 0.06
N ASP A 4 9.46 6.08 0.14
CA ASP A 4 10.90 6.11 0.43
C ASP A 4 11.23 5.63 1.86
N ARG A 5 10.37 5.92 2.86
CA ARG A 5 10.55 5.43 4.25
C ARG A 5 10.48 3.91 4.36
N HIS A 6 9.68 3.31 3.49
CA HIS A 6 9.36 1.88 3.49
C HIS A 6 10.16 1.09 2.45
N GLU A 7 11.07 1.75 1.72
CA GLU A 7 11.80 1.17 0.58
C GLU A 7 10.85 0.46 -0.42
N ALA A 8 9.64 0.99 -0.55
CA ALA A 8 8.54 0.40 -1.29
C ALA A 8 8.18 1.25 -2.50
N THR A 9 7.51 0.66 -3.49
CA THR A 9 6.94 1.43 -4.60
C THR A 9 5.74 2.24 -4.13
N VAL A 10 5.44 3.34 -4.81
CA VAL A 10 4.21 4.13 -4.55
C VAL A 10 2.96 3.25 -4.70
N TYR A 11 3.00 2.28 -5.60
CA TYR A 11 1.91 1.34 -5.82
C TYR A 11 1.71 0.39 -4.63
N GLN A 12 2.80 -0.15 -4.06
CA GLN A 12 2.74 -0.96 -2.84
C GLN A 12 2.17 -0.16 -1.67
N VAL A 13 2.61 1.09 -1.49
CA VAL A 13 2.07 1.98 -0.45
C VAL A 13 0.58 2.23 -0.64
N ALA A 14 0.11 2.43 -1.88
CA ALA A 14 -1.30 2.65 -2.15
C ALA A 14 -2.15 1.41 -1.79
N LEU A 15 -1.69 0.21 -2.13
CA LEU A 15 -2.37 -1.03 -1.78
C LEU A 15 -2.37 -1.29 -0.27
N ALA A 16 -1.23 -1.09 0.40
CA ALA A 16 -1.11 -1.22 1.85
C ALA A 16 -2.03 -0.23 2.59
N TRP A 17 -2.11 1.01 2.10
CA TRP A 17 -3.00 2.02 2.63
C TRP A 17 -4.47 1.63 2.50
N LEU A 18 -4.88 1.10 1.35
CA LEU A 18 -6.25 0.60 1.17
C LEU A 18 -6.57 -0.52 2.18
N LEU A 19 -5.67 -1.50 2.30
CA LEU A 19 -5.81 -2.63 3.23
C LEU A 19 -5.90 -2.16 4.70
N ALA A 20 -5.14 -1.13 5.09
CA ALA A 20 -5.12 -0.61 6.45
C ALA A 20 -6.42 0.12 6.87
N ARG A 21 -7.28 0.53 5.92
CA ARG A 21 -8.50 1.30 6.23
C ARG A 21 -9.58 0.51 6.94
N SER A 22 -9.60 -0.81 6.80
CA SER A 22 -10.57 -1.66 7.47
C SER A 22 -10.12 -3.13 7.46
N PRO A 23 -10.32 -3.89 8.54
CA PRO A 23 -10.05 -5.33 8.54
C PRO A 23 -10.94 -6.12 7.56
N ALA A 24 -12.04 -5.53 7.06
CA ALA A 24 -12.88 -6.12 6.03
C ALA A 24 -12.50 -5.70 4.60
N MET A 25 -11.46 -4.87 4.43
CA MET A 25 -11.01 -4.43 3.11
C MET A 25 -10.31 -5.57 2.37
N LEU A 26 -10.78 -5.88 1.16
CA LEU A 26 -10.14 -6.81 0.23
C LEU A 26 -9.85 -6.08 -1.08
N VAL A 27 -8.58 -5.95 -1.44
CA VAL A 27 -8.17 -5.42 -2.75
C VAL A 27 -7.95 -6.58 -3.73
N ILE A 28 -8.37 -6.41 -4.99
CA ILE A 28 -8.15 -7.40 -6.08
C ILE A 28 -7.34 -6.72 -7.20
N PRO A 29 -6.04 -6.44 -6.96
CA PRO A 29 -5.21 -5.77 -7.95
C PRO A 29 -4.94 -6.69 -9.14
N GLY A 30 -5.34 -6.24 -10.34
CA GLY A 30 -5.04 -6.94 -11.58
C GLY A 30 -3.62 -6.69 -12.06
N THR A 31 -2.97 -7.71 -12.62
CA THR A 31 -1.67 -7.58 -13.28
C THR A 31 -1.49 -8.67 -14.35
N SER A 32 -0.72 -8.36 -15.40
CA SER A 32 -0.25 -9.31 -16.42
C SER A 32 1.24 -9.64 -16.30
N SER A 33 1.93 -9.05 -15.32
CA SER A 33 3.37 -9.21 -15.07
C SER A 33 3.61 -9.90 -13.73
N VAL A 34 4.59 -10.81 -13.70
CA VAL A 34 5.05 -11.47 -12.48
C VAL A 34 5.66 -10.46 -11.50
N GLY A 35 6.44 -9.48 -11.97
CA GLY A 35 7.03 -8.48 -11.08
C GLY A 35 5.98 -7.63 -10.34
N HIS A 36 4.91 -7.25 -11.03
CA HIS A 36 3.78 -6.56 -10.38
C HIS A 36 2.98 -7.50 -9.47
N LEU A 37 2.93 -8.80 -9.76
CA LEU A 37 2.33 -9.78 -8.85
C LEU A 37 3.13 -9.84 -7.54
N GLU A 38 4.45 -9.86 -7.63
CA GLU A 38 5.35 -9.82 -6.47
C GLU A 38 5.15 -8.53 -5.66
N GLU A 39 5.07 -7.37 -6.33
CA GLU A 39 4.75 -6.10 -5.68
C GLU A 39 3.37 -6.13 -4.98
N ASN A 40 2.34 -6.65 -5.64
CA ASN A 40 0.98 -6.79 -5.08
C ASN A 40 0.98 -7.58 -3.77
N VAL A 41 1.71 -8.69 -3.74
CA VAL A 41 1.78 -9.56 -2.56
C VAL A 41 2.57 -8.86 -1.45
N ALA A 42 3.73 -8.30 -1.76
CA ALA A 42 4.58 -7.60 -0.78
C ALA A 42 3.87 -6.37 -0.17
N ALA A 43 2.95 -5.73 -0.89
CA ALA A 43 2.16 -4.63 -0.36
C ALA A 43 1.29 -5.03 0.86
N ALA A 44 0.82 -6.28 0.92
CA ALA A 44 0.01 -6.77 2.04
C ALA A 44 0.82 -6.95 3.33
N GLU A 45 2.14 -7.07 3.23
CA GLU A 45 3.06 -7.21 4.36
C GLU A 45 3.58 -5.86 4.86
N LEU A 46 3.28 -4.77 4.13
CA LEU A 46 3.77 -3.44 4.46
C LEU A 46 3.00 -2.83 5.64
N ALA A 47 3.69 -2.68 6.78
CA ALA A 47 3.15 -2.07 7.97
C ALA A 47 3.35 -0.55 7.95
N LEU A 48 2.31 0.19 7.53
CA LEU A 48 2.30 1.64 7.58
C LEU A 48 2.12 2.13 9.03
N SER A 49 2.91 3.13 9.42
CA SER A 49 2.78 3.76 10.73
C SER A 49 1.56 4.70 10.79
N ASP A 50 1.14 5.09 11.99
CA ASP A 50 0.06 6.08 12.17
C ASP A 50 0.39 7.42 11.49
N GLU A 51 1.67 7.82 11.45
CA GLU A 51 2.13 9.00 10.73
C GLU A 51 1.95 8.84 9.22
N ASP A 52 2.35 7.68 8.66
CA ASP A 52 2.16 7.39 7.24
C ASP A 52 0.68 7.42 6.86
N LEU A 53 -0.17 6.78 7.67
CA LEU A 53 -1.61 6.73 7.44
C LEU A 53 -2.23 8.13 7.52
N SER A 54 -1.80 8.95 8.48
CA SER A 54 -2.25 10.35 8.59
C SER A 54 -1.87 11.18 7.36
N GLU A 55 -0.62 11.07 6.89
CA GLU A 55 -0.13 11.77 5.69
C GLU A 55 -0.90 11.33 4.44
N LEU A 56 -1.10 10.02 4.26
CA LEU A 56 -1.83 9.46 3.13
C LEU A 56 -3.31 9.83 3.15
N ASN A 57 -3.95 9.82 4.32
CA ASN A 57 -5.34 10.26 4.46
C ASN A 57 -5.50 11.75 4.13
N ALA A 58 -4.54 12.60 4.51
CA ALA A 58 -4.56 14.01 4.17
C ALA A 58 -4.33 14.26 2.67
N ALA A 59 -3.55 13.40 2.00
CA ALA A 59 -3.30 13.50 0.57
C ALA A 59 -4.42 12.94 -0.32
N ALA A 60 -5.23 12.01 0.20
CA ALA A 60 -6.32 11.36 -0.52
C ALA A 60 -7.68 12.07 -0.39
N GLY A 61 -7.78 13.13 0.42
CA GLY A 61 -8.96 13.99 0.56
C GLY A 61 -8.91 15.19 -0.38
#